data_AF-A0AAJ2PP10-F1
#
_entry.id   AF-A0AAJ2PP10-F1
#
_cell.length_a   1.000
_cell.length_b   1.000
_cell.length_c   1.000
_cell.angle_alpha   90.00
_cell.angle_beta   90.00
_cell.angle_gamma   90.00
#
_symmetry.space_group_name_H-M   'P 1'
#
loop_
_entity.id
_entity.type
_entity.pdbx_description
1 polymer ?
#
loop_
_entity_poly.entity_id
_entity_poly.type
_entity_poly.pdbx_seq_one_letter_code
_entity_poly.pdbx_strand_id
1 'polypeptide(L)'
;MQRSKFLVGVGGGVTAVVALGGLGTYLLAGTESTSRLDEYSTASVDGHKALSANIVAGRTESKYHPLPWVGDTLSDVTCPTGLKAVTGATLTCTGKNSDGATVKIPVRVTKADAKSVTWKFER
;
A
#
# COMPACT_ATOMS: atom_id res chain seq x y z
N MET A 1 17.22 41.69 20.48
CA MET A 1 18.24 41.18 21.43
C MET A 1 18.20 39.65 21.36
N GLN A 2 18.80 39.06 20.32
CA GLN A 2 20.19 38.61 20.19
C GLN A 2 20.48 37.31 20.96
N ARG A 3 20.58 36.25 20.15
CA ARG A 3 20.98 34.88 20.45
C ARG A 3 22.43 34.82 20.94
N SER A 4 22.66 34.06 22.00
CA SER A 4 23.91 33.36 22.32
C SER A 4 23.51 32.23 23.28
N LYS A 5 23.97 30.99 23.19
CA LYS A 5 25.25 30.40 22.84
C LYS A 5 24.96 29.02 22.25
N PHE A 6 25.83 28.50 21.39
CA PHE A 6 26.44 27.17 21.54
C PHE A 6 27.53 27.06 20.46
N LEU A 7 28.75 27.42 20.88
CA LEU A 7 29.99 27.03 20.21
C LEU A 7 30.31 25.61 20.67
N VAL A 8 30.30 24.65 19.75
CA VAL A 8 31.04 23.39 19.89
C VAL A 8 31.76 23.18 18.55
N GLY A 9 33.07 23.36 18.58
CA GLY A 9 33.94 23.09 17.44
C GLY A 9 34.30 21.60 17.37
N VAL A 10 34.41 21.10 16.14
CA VAL A 10 35.10 19.87 15.70
C VAL A 10 35.36 20.15 14.20
N GLY A 11 36.58 20.26 13.68
CA GLY A 11 37.64 19.27 13.75
C GLY A 11 37.49 18.28 12.59
N GLY A 12 38.02 18.61 11.41
CA GLY A 12 38.43 17.64 10.38
C GLY A 12 37.37 16.71 9.77
N GLY A 13 36.96 17.01 8.53
CA GLY A 13 36.77 16.01 7.48
C GLY A 13 35.50 15.15 7.46
N VAL A 14 35.08 14.88 6.21
CA VAL A 14 34.24 13.78 5.73
C VAL A 14 32.72 14.03 5.65
N THR A 15 32.33 14.21 4.38
CA THR A 15 31.05 13.93 3.71
C THR A 15 29.81 14.74 4.09
N ALA A 16 29.41 15.58 3.14
CA ALA A 16 28.01 15.98 2.96
C ALA A 16 27.13 14.72 2.92
N VAL A 17 26.42 14.43 4.00
CA VAL A 17 25.37 13.42 3.98
C VAL A 17 24.24 13.99 3.14
N VAL A 18 24.16 13.47 1.93
CA VAL A 18 23.17 13.82 0.92
C VAL A 18 21.77 13.67 1.51
N ALA A 19 21.06 14.79 1.60
CA ALA A 19 19.65 14.88 1.97
C ALA A 19 18.73 14.30 0.88
N LEU A 20 18.80 12.98 0.64
CA LEU A 20 17.91 12.27 -0.30
C LEU A 20 17.13 11.10 0.34
N GLY A 21 17.02 11.05 1.67
CA GLY A 21 16.29 9.98 2.36
C GLY A 21 14.84 10.30 2.72
N GLY A 22 14.43 11.57 2.75
CA GLY A 22 13.21 12.00 3.46
C GLY A 22 11.94 12.20 2.62
N LEU A 23 12.05 12.36 1.30
CA LEU A 23 10.89 12.72 0.46
C LEU A 23 10.25 11.52 -0.27
N GLY A 24 10.90 10.36 -0.30
CA GLY A 24 10.38 9.18 -1.03
C GLY A 24 9.47 8.28 -0.21
N THR A 25 9.64 8.21 1.11
CA THR A 25 8.89 7.27 1.97
C THR A 25 7.48 7.75 2.32
N TYR A 26 7.22 9.06 2.26
CA TYR A 26 5.93 9.62 2.67
C TYR A 26 4.82 9.45 1.61
N LEU A 27 5.18 9.36 0.33
CA LEU A 27 4.20 9.20 -0.76
C LEU A 27 3.75 7.75 -0.97
N LEU A 28 4.56 6.77 -0.55
CA LEU A 28 4.25 5.34 -0.73
C LEU A 28 3.37 4.78 0.40
N ALA A 29 3.43 5.38 1.59
CA ALA A 29 2.73 4.87 2.77
C ALA A 29 1.20 4.87 2.66
N GLY A 30 0.61 5.70 1.79
CA GLY A 30 -0.84 5.80 1.61
C GLY A 30 -1.45 4.66 0.78
N THR A 31 -0.70 4.14 -0.21
CA THR A 31 -1.19 3.11 -1.13
C THR A 31 -0.83 1.70 -0.71
N GLU A 32 0.14 1.56 0.19
CA GLU A 32 0.58 0.27 0.69
C GLU A 32 -0.29 -0.20 1.86
N SER A 33 -0.58 -1.50 1.88
CA SER A 33 -1.34 -2.15 2.91
C SER A 33 -0.72 -3.49 3.28
N THR A 34 -0.44 -3.66 4.56
CA THR A 34 -0.01 -4.95 5.11
C THR A 34 -1.18 -5.64 5.78
N SER A 35 -1.56 -6.81 5.27
CA SER A 35 -2.59 -7.68 5.84
C SER A 35 -1.93 -8.86 6.54
N ARG A 36 -2.44 -9.23 7.72
CA ARG A 36 -2.08 -10.52 8.32
C ARG A 36 -2.77 -11.63 7.53
N LEU A 37 -2.18 -12.81 7.58
CA LEU A 37 -2.67 -14.03 7.00
C LEU A 37 -2.98 -15.02 8.14
N ASP A 38 -4.16 -14.86 8.72
CA ASP A 38 -4.72 -15.68 9.80
C ASP A 38 -5.92 -16.50 9.30
N GLU A 39 -6.51 -17.33 10.16
CA GLU A 39 -7.61 -18.24 9.80
C GLU A 39 -8.88 -17.53 9.28
N TYR A 40 -9.07 -16.26 9.60
CA TYR A 40 -10.24 -15.47 9.17
C TYR A 40 -9.98 -14.64 7.91
N SER A 41 -8.71 -14.41 7.59
CA SER A 41 -8.29 -13.56 6.47
C SER A 41 -7.64 -14.33 5.31
N THR A 42 -7.37 -15.62 5.50
CA THR A 42 -6.71 -16.45 4.49
C THR A 42 -7.67 -17.22 3.60
N ALA A 43 -7.29 -17.33 2.34
CA ALA A 43 -7.85 -18.22 1.35
C ALA A 43 -6.71 -19.04 0.72
N SER A 44 -7.07 -20.00 -0.13
CA SER A 44 -6.13 -20.70 -0.99
C SER A 44 -6.42 -20.35 -2.45
N VAL A 45 -5.40 -19.91 -3.18
CA VAL A 45 -5.48 -19.61 -4.62
C VAL A 45 -4.34 -20.35 -5.30
N ASP A 46 -4.69 -21.28 -6.21
CA ASP A 46 -3.73 -22.16 -6.91
C ASP A 46 -2.82 -22.94 -5.95
N GLY A 47 -3.32 -23.38 -4.80
CA GLY A 47 -2.54 -24.09 -3.79
C GLY A 47 -1.60 -23.21 -2.95
N HIS A 48 -1.63 -21.88 -3.15
CA HIS A 48 -0.88 -20.93 -2.34
C HIS A 48 -1.79 -20.23 -1.33
N LYS A 49 -1.24 -19.94 -0.15
CA LYS A 49 -1.89 -19.04 0.82
C LYS A 49 -2.13 -17.68 0.16
N ALA A 50 -3.34 -17.17 0.32
CA ALA A 50 -3.78 -15.91 -0.25
C ALA A 50 -4.54 -15.12 0.80
N LEU A 51 -4.59 -13.80 0.66
CA LEU A 51 -5.54 -12.97 1.36
C LEU A 51 -6.91 -13.16 0.70
N SER A 52 -7.96 -13.41 1.49
CA SER A 52 -9.28 -13.69 0.95
C SER A 52 -9.85 -12.50 0.17
N ALA A 53 -10.64 -12.79 -0.88
CA ALA A 53 -11.14 -11.80 -1.83
C ALA A 53 -11.96 -10.70 -1.14
N ASN A 54 -12.78 -11.06 -0.16
CA ASN A 54 -13.60 -10.13 0.62
C ASN A 54 -12.76 -9.14 1.45
N ILE A 55 -11.62 -9.60 1.98
CA ILE A 55 -10.72 -8.73 2.76
C ILE A 55 -9.97 -7.78 1.84
N VAL A 56 -9.53 -8.27 0.67
CA VAL A 56 -8.91 -7.40 -0.36
C VAL A 56 -9.91 -6.36 -0.83
N ALA A 57 -11.16 -6.76 -1.10
CA ALA A 57 -12.23 -5.89 -1.56
C ALA A 57 -12.56 -4.79 -0.55
N GLY A 58 -12.90 -5.14 0.70
CA GLY A 58 -13.27 -4.14 1.71
C GLY A 58 -12.12 -3.19 2.06
N ARG A 59 -10.88 -3.69 2.03
CA ARG A 59 -9.69 -2.86 2.23
C ARG A 59 -9.41 -1.96 1.03
N THR A 60 -9.67 -2.45 -0.18
CA THR A 60 -9.60 -1.66 -1.41
C THR A 60 -10.61 -0.54 -1.35
N GLU A 61 -11.87 -0.84 -1.06
CA GLU A 61 -12.92 0.17 -0.88
C GLU A 61 -12.47 1.25 0.13
N SER A 62 -12.05 0.85 1.33
CA SER A 62 -11.64 1.75 2.41
C SER A 62 -10.36 2.57 2.14
N LYS A 63 -9.44 2.08 1.31
CA LYS A 63 -8.13 2.73 1.08
C LYS A 63 -7.97 3.35 -0.30
N TYR A 64 -8.83 3.01 -1.25
CA TYR A 64 -8.78 3.52 -2.61
C TYR A 64 -9.57 4.83 -2.75
N HIS A 65 -10.72 4.97 -2.08
CA HIS A 65 -11.53 6.20 -2.11
C HIS A 65 -10.77 7.49 -1.64
N PRO A 66 -9.86 7.47 -0.65
CA PRO A 66 -9.20 8.69 -0.18
C PRO A 66 -7.98 9.05 -1.02
N LEU A 67 -7.67 8.29 -2.08
CA LEU A 67 -6.50 8.57 -2.91
C LEU A 67 -6.77 9.79 -3.79
N PRO A 68 -5.81 10.74 -3.87
CA PRO A 68 -6.01 12.02 -4.54
C PRO A 68 -6.25 11.90 -6.07
N TRP A 69 -5.88 10.77 -6.68
CA TRP A 69 -6.08 10.51 -8.10
C TRP A 69 -7.37 9.74 -8.42
N VAL A 70 -8.05 9.18 -7.42
CA VAL A 70 -9.31 8.44 -7.65
C VAL A 70 -10.46 9.44 -7.78
N GLY A 71 -10.42 10.51 -6.98
CA GLY A 71 -11.34 11.64 -7.07
C GLY A 71 -12.80 11.35 -6.68
N ASP A 72 -13.21 10.09 -6.73
CA ASP A 72 -14.59 9.63 -6.57
C ASP A 72 -14.76 8.61 -5.45
N THR A 73 -15.97 8.63 -4.86
CA THR A 73 -16.43 7.55 -3.99
C THR A 73 -16.45 6.25 -4.78
N LEU A 74 -15.77 5.24 -4.27
CA LEU A 74 -15.77 3.89 -4.81
C LEU A 74 -16.70 3.02 -3.96
N SER A 75 -17.60 2.30 -4.60
CA SER A 75 -18.52 1.34 -3.96
C SER A 75 -18.55 0.04 -4.75
N ASP A 76 -19.20 -0.99 -4.19
CA ASP A 76 -19.36 -2.31 -4.81
C ASP A 76 -18.04 -2.94 -5.28
N VAL A 77 -16.98 -2.76 -4.48
CA VAL A 77 -15.68 -3.34 -4.81
C VAL A 77 -15.75 -4.85 -4.73
N THR A 78 -15.48 -5.50 -5.86
CA THR A 78 -15.43 -6.96 -5.99
C THR A 78 -14.08 -7.37 -6.53
N CYS A 79 -13.46 -8.35 -5.89
CA CYS A 79 -12.23 -8.97 -6.36
C CYS A 79 -12.54 -10.39 -6.84
N PRO A 80 -12.11 -10.79 -8.05
CA PRO A 80 -12.49 -12.09 -8.63
C PRO A 80 -11.92 -13.28 -7.86
N THR A 81 -10.75 -13.09 -7.24
CA THR A 81 -10.07 -14.12 -6.44
C THR A 81 -9.43 -13.47 -5.21
N GLY A 82 -8.92 -14.32 -4.31
CA GLY A 82 -8.01 -13.87 -3.27
C GLY A 82 -6.70 -13.32 -3.84
N LEU A 83 -6.03 -12.46 -3.09
CA LEU A 83 -4.71 -11.94 -3.44
C LEU A 83 -3.65 -12.94 -2.98
N LYS A 84 -3.07 -13.66 -3.94
CA LYS A 84 -2.02 -14.67 -3.69
C LYS A 84 -0.87 -14.03 -2.90
N ALA A 85 -0.48 -14.62 -1.78
CA ALA A 85 0.62 -14.13 -0.93
C ALA A 85 1.98 -14.52 -1.54
N VAL A 86 2.24 -14.04 -2.74
CA VAL A 86 3.47 -14.23 -3.49
C VAL A 86 3.91 -12.86 -3.98
N THR A 87 5.16 -12.48 -3.68
CA THR A 87 5.73 -11.21 -4.16
C THR A 87 5.62 -11.09 -5.68
N GLY A 88 5.10 -9.96 -6.15
CA GLY A 88 4.87 -9.71 -7.57
C GLY A 88 3.51 -10.20 -8.09
N ALA A 89 2.72 -10.94 -7.30
CA ALA A 89 1.38 -11.32 -7.68
C ALA A 89 0.50 -10.07 -7.89
N THR A 90 -0.31 -10.11 -8.94
CA THR A 90 -1.22 -9.03 -9.31
C THR A 90 -2.65 -9.53 -9.36
N LEU A 91 -3.57 -8.66 -8.99
CA LEU A 91 -5.00 -8.87 -9.03
C LEU A 91 -5.64 -7.59 -9.54
N THR A 92 -6.71 -7.69 -10.32
CA THR A 92 -7.52 -6.54 -10.69
C THR A 92 -8.87 -6.67 -10.04
N CYS A 93 -9.15 -5.84 -9.06
CA CYS A 93 -10.49 -5.70 -8.50
C CYS A 93 -11.30 -4.72 -9.36
N THR A 94 -12.62 -4.81 -9.28
CA THR A 94 -13.53 -3.90 -9.97
C THR A 94 -14.43 -3.23 -8.95
N GLY A 95 -14.67 -1.94 -9.10
CA GLY A 95 -15.65 -1.22 -8.30
C GLY A 95 -16.48 -0.29 -9.16
N LYS A 96 -17.40 0.44 -8.52
CA LYS A 96 -18.25 1.45 -9.14
C LYS A 96 -17.89 2.83 -8.61
N ASN A 97 -17.70 3.79 -9.51
CA ASN A 97 -17.57 5.19 -9.10
C ASN A 97 -18.95 5.81 -8.81
N SER A 98 -18.94 7.06 -8.37
CA SER A 98 -20.10 7.93 -8.17
C SER A 98 -21.05 7.99 -9.38
N ASP A 99 -20.53 7.94 -10.60
CA ASP A 99 -21.30 7.92 -11.86
C ASP A 99 -21.86 6.54 -12.24
N GLY A 100 -21.58 5.49 -11.45
CA GLY A 100 -21.95 4.10 -11.76
C GLY A 100 -21.07 3.43 -12.83
N ALA A 101 -20.00 4.10 -13.27
CA ALA A 101 -19.00 3.54 -14.17
C ALA A 101 -18.14 2.48 -13.47
N THR A 102 -17.76 1.44 -14.20
CA THR A 102 -16.90 0.38 -13.66
C THR A 102 -15.44 0.82 -13.69
N VAL A 103 -14.81 0.87 -12.52
CA VAL A 103 -13.39 1.20 -12.34
C VAL A 103 -12.61 -0.09 -12.13
N LYS A 104 -11.48 -0.23 -12.83
CA LYS A 104 -10.52 -1.31 -12.62
C LYS A 104 -9.44 -0.86 -11.66
N ILE A 105 -9.24 -1.63 -10.59
CA ILE A 105 -8.31 -1.31 -9.51
C ILE A 105 -7.21 -2.37 -9.50
N PRO A 106 -6.07 -2.11 -10.15
CA PRO A 106 -4.95 -3.02 -10.12
C PRO A 106 -4.28 -3.00 -8.74
N VAL A 107 -4.06 -4.19 -8.21
CA VAL A 107 -3.41 -4.45 -6.92
C VAL A 107 -2.20 -5.32 -7.16
N ARG A 108 -1.07 -4.98 -6.53
CA ARG A 108 0.17 -5.74 -6.60
C ARG A 108 0.71 -6.05 -5.21
N VAL A 109 1.12 -7.29 -5.00
CA VAL A 109 1.89 -7.69 -3.81
C VAL A 109 3.33 -7.22 -3.94
N THR A 110 3.78 -6.40 -3.00
CA THR A 110 5.16 -5.91 -2.90
C THR A 110 6.01 -6.79 -2.00
N LYS A 111 5.40 -7.43 -0.99
CA LYS A 111 6.08 -8.36 -0.09
C LYS A 111 5.12 -9.44 0.38
N ALA A 112 5.59 -10.67 0.49
CA ALA A 112 4.84 -11.75 1.11
C ALA A 112 5.72 -12.51 2.10
N ASP A 113 5.15 -12.81 3.25
CA ASP A 113 5.72 -13.62 4.32
C ASP A 113 4.72 -14.73 4.68
N ALA A 114 5.14 -15.72 5.48
CA ALA A 114 4.26 -16.83 5.87
C ALA A 114 3.00 -16.39 6.65
N LYS A 115 3.04 -15.21 7.29
CA LYS A 115 1.98 -14.70 8.18
C LYS A 115 1.43 -13.34 7.75
N SER A 116 1.96 -12.73 6.70
CA SER A 116 1.57 -11.40 6.26
C SER A 116 1.80 -11.21 4.78
N VAL A 117 1.00 -10.35 4.17
CA VAL A 117 1.18 -9.91 2.78
C VAL A 117 1.07 -8.40 2.74
N THR A 118 2.06 -7.76 2.12
CA THR A 118 2.11 -6.33 1.84
C THR A 118 1.84 -6.12 0.37
N TRP A 119 0.91 -5.23 0.07
CA TRP A 119 0.44 -4.97 -1.28
C TRP A 119 0.07 -3.51 -1.45
N LYS A 120 0.00 -3.05 -2.69
CA LYS A 120 -0.34 -1.67 -3.02
C LYS A 120 -1.24 -1.58 -4.24
N PHE A 121 -1.88 -0.43 -4.41
CA PHE A 121 -2.57 -0.09 -5.65
C PHE A 121 -1.56 0.36 -6.71
N GLU A 122 -1.78 -0.08 -7.95
CA GLU A 122 -1.08 0.48 -9.10
C GLU A 122 -1.89 1.62 -9.72
N ARG A 123 -1.19 2.53 -10.39
CA ARG A 123 -1.78 3.63 -11.16
C ARG A 123 -1.65 3.34 -12.64
#